data_AF-S3HCD4-F1
#
_entry.id   AF-S3HCD4-F1
#
_cell.length_a   1.000
_cell.length_b   1.000
_cell.length_c   1.000
_cell.angle_alpha   90.00
_cell.angle_beta   90.00
_cell.angle_gamma   90.00
#
_symmetry.space_group_name_H-M   'P 1'
#
loop_
_entity.id
_entity.type
_entity.pdbx_description
1 polymer ?
#
loop_
_entity_poly.entity_id
_entity_poly.type
_entity_poly.pdbx_seq_one_letter_code
_entity_poly.pdbx_strand_id
1 'polypeptide(L)'
;MMIDRGRYTSGRIALSNLSTSIDGLERDRVAGATFGNLQVLSKLLFLRGDLLGRIADHDRAESVADEAVGLAPRSPAAIYLRARIAERFHRFSEAKALLDQALASGHAKLEIDAGRAALFQAVGRYDEALVLRERIAEHDPRIDTLGSLATLLEEMDQWGAAERYYAAALDVDDGVSPLPCGQLLFQRGVLALRRGELDRADAFFAELEAVVPAHVPGRGHRAEVALARGQLDVAEALVEPLLEISDDPEYRAVYAEILAARGRRTATQIDLVAESYERLLARWPEAYADHAATFFIGIGNRPKRGLELALINFKLRDTPRSRRLHARARRAAEQAECFVGPRQ
;
A
#
# COMPACT_ATOMS: atom_id res chain seq x y z
N MET A 1 22.92 -0.66 -4.05
CA MET A 1 23.09 -1.75 -3.06
C MET A 1 22.35 -2.96 -3.61
N MET A 2 23.04 -4.09 -3.79
CA MET A 2 22.43 -5.34 -4.22
C MET A 2 22.14 -6.19 -2.98
N ILE A 3 20.99 -6.86 -2.96
CA ILE A 3 20.64 -7.77 -1.88
C ILE A 3 21.43 -9.07 -2.08
N ASP A 4 22.10 -9.55 -1.03
CA ASP A 4 22.67 -10.90 -1.04
C ASP A 4 21.53 -11.92 -0.99
N ARG A 5 21.13 -12.43 -2.16
CA ARG A 5 20.03 -13.38 -2.30
C ARG A 5 20.32 -14.72 -1.64
N GLY A 6 21.61 -15.08 -1.46
CA GLY A 6 22.00 -16.33 -0.80
C GLY A 6 21.67 -16.36 0.70
N ARG A 7 21.45 -15.19 1.30
CA ARG A 7 21.03 -15.03 2.71
C ARG A 7 19.59 -15.48 2.96
N TYR A 8 18.72 -15.37 1.96
CA TYR A 8 17.28 -15.57 2.13
C TYR A 8 16.80 -16.89 1.57
N THR A 9 15.73 -17.40 2.17
CA THR A 9 14.90 -18.45 1.56
C THR A 9 14.34 -17.91 0.25
N SER A 10 14.23 -18.77 -0.78
CA SER A 10 13.60 -18.39 -2.05
C SER A 10 12.22 -17.76 -1.83
N GLY A 11 11.93 -16.65 -2.54
CA GLY A 11 10.63 -15.97 -2.47
C GLY A 11 9.44 -16.89 -2.78
N ARG A 12 9.62 -17.91 -3.62
CA ARG A 12 8.58 -18.91 -3.89
C ARG A 12 8.27 -19.78 -2.66
N ILE A 13 9.32 -20.22 -1.95
CA ILE A 13 9.17 -21.01 -0.73
C ILE A 13 8.56 -20.14 0.37
N ALA A 14 8.99 -18.88 0.51
CA ALA A 14 8.41 -17.95 1.47
C ALA A 14 6.90 -17.75 1.27
N LEU A 15 6.45 -17.60 0.02
CA LEU A 15 5.02 -17.51 -0.30
C LEU A 15 4.26 -18.84 -0.05
N SER A 16 4.89 -19.98 -0.35
CA SER A 16 4.31 -21.30 -0.03
C SER A 16 4.12 -21.48 1.47
N ASN A 17 5.11 -21.05 2.27
CA ASN A 17 5.04 -21.09 3.72
C ASN A 17 3.93 -20.16 4.24
N LEU A 18 3.84 -18.93 3.72
CA LEU A 18 2.76 -17.99 4.06
C LEU A 18 1.38 -18.62 3.81
N SER A 19 1.19 -19.23 2.64
CA SER A 19 -0.08 -19.87 2.27
C SER A 19 -0.39 -21.06 3.19
N THR A 20 0.60 -21.88 3.48
CA THR A 20 0.48 -23.02 4.39
C THR A 20 0.12 -22.59 5.81
N SER A 21 0.72 -21.49 6.31
CA SER A 21 0.38 -20.93 7.62
C SER A 21 -1.05 -20.40 7.68
N ILE A 22 -1.52 -19.73 6.62
CA ILE A 22 -2.92 -19.28 6.52
C ILE A 22 -3.87 -20.48 6.54
N ASP A 23 -3.59 -21.53 5.75
CA ASP A 23 -4.45 -22.72 5.69
C ASP A 23 -4.49 -23.48 7.02
N GLY A 24 -3.35 -23.53 7.75
CA GLY A 24 -3.29 -24.08 9.09
C GLY A 24 -4.20 -23.33 10.06
N LEU A 25 -4.06 -21.99 10.10
CA LEU A 25 -4.86 -21.14 10.99
C LEU A 25 -6.36 -21.14 10.64
N GLU A 26 -6.73 -21.29 9.37
CA GLU A 26 -8.14 -21.46 8.97
C GLU A 26 -8.71 -22.80 9.45
N ARG A 27 -7.94 -23.89 9.41
CA ARG A 27 -8.36 -25.15 10.02
C ARG A 27 -8.53 -25.03 11.54
N ASP A 28 -7.59 -24.35 12.20
CA ASP A 28 -7.65 -24.11 13.65
C ASP A 28 -8.85 -23.22 14.02
N ARG A 29 -9.18 -22.22 13.20
CA ARG A 29 -10.37 -21.37 13.36
C ARG A 29 -11.65 -22.19 13.39
N VAL A 30 -11.79 -23.20 12.51
CA VAL A 30 -12.96 -24.10 12.49
C VAL A 30 -13.00 -25.01 13.72
N ALA A 31 -11.85 -25.48 14.20
CA ALA A 31 -11.76 -26.37 15.36
C ALA A 31 -11.99 -25.65 16.70
N GLY A 32 -11.63 -24.37 16.79
CA GLY A 32 -11.79 -23.55 17.99
C GLY A 32 -11.02 -22.25 17.90
N ALA A 33 -11.69 -21.19 17.42
CA ALA A 33 -11.08 -19.89 17.26
C ALA A 33 -10.64 -19.27 18.60
N THR A 34 -9.40 -18.77 18.65
CA THR A 34 -8.89 -17.95 19.76
C THR A 34 -8.56 -16.55 19.23
N PHE A 35 -8.59 -15.56 20.12
CA PHE A 35 -8.18 -14.19 19.78
C PHE A 35 -6.81 -14.15 19.09
N GLY A 36 -5.83 -14.86 19.66
CA GLY A 36 -4.46 -14.89 19.13
C GLY A 36 -4.38 -15.49 17.73
N ASN A 37 -5.01 -16.64 17.48
CA ASN A 37 -4.98 -17.28 16.17
C ASN A 37 -5.67 -16.44 15.10
N LEU A 38 -6.82 -15.84 15.43
CA LEU A 38 -7.54 -14.95 14.51
C LEU A 38 -6.73 -13.68 14.22
N GLN A 39 -6.08 -13.09 15.22
CA GLN A 39 -5.21 -11.93 15.02
C GLN A 39 -4.05 -12.25 14.07
N VAL A 40 -3.40 -13.40 14.25
CA VAL A 40 -2.31 -13.84 13.34
C VAL A 40 -2.86 -14.12 11.94
N LEU A 41 -3.99 -14.82 11.83
CA LEU A 41 -4.61 -15.13 10.54
C LEU A 41 -4.96 -13.85 9.76
N SER A 42 -5.58 -12.87 10.41
CA SER A 42 -5.88 -11.57 9.81
C SER A 42 -4.60 -10.89 9.31
N LYS A 43 -3.53 -10.86 10.12
CA LYS A 43 -2.24 -10.29 9.73
C LYS A 43 -1.64 -10.98 8.49
N LEU A 44 -1.70 -12.31 8.42
CA LEU A 44 -1.16 -13.06 7.28
C LEU A 44 -2.01 -12.91 6.02
N LEU A 45 -3.33 -12.82 6.16
CA LEU A 45 -4.23 -12.51 5.04
C LEU A 45 -3.95 -11.11 4.48
N PHE A 46 -3.75 -10.09 5.33
CA PHE A 46 -3.30 -8.78 4.86
C PHE A 46 -1.96 -8.84 4.14
N LEU A 47 -0.98 -9.58 4.68
CA LEU A 47 0.32 -9.74 4.04
C LEU A 47 0.20 -10.40 2.65
N ARG A 48 -0.64 -11.43 2.52
CA ARG A 48 -0.89 -12.08 1.23
C ARG A 48 -1.62 -11.14 0.26
N GLY A 49 -2.62 -10.40 0.76
CA GLY A 49 -3.33 -9.36 0.02
C GLY A 49 -2.38 -8.31 -0.54
N ASP A 50 -1.49 -7.78 0.29
CA ASP A 50 -0.49 -6.79 -0.10
C ASP A 50 0.52 -7.34 -1.11
N LEU A 51 0.99 -8.57 -0.91
CA LEU A 51 1.99 -9.17 -1.77
C LEU A 51 1.44 -9.54 -3.15
N LEU A 52 0.19 -10.00 -3.21
CA LEU A 52 -0.43 -10.56 -4.42
C LEU A 52 -1.47 -9.63 -5.06
N GLY A 53 -1.73 -8.44 -4.50
CA GLY A 53 -2.77 -7.54 -4.99
C GLY A 53 -4.19 -8.11 -4.81
N ARG A 54 -4.45 -8.80 -3.69
CA ARG A 54 -5.73 -9.49 -3.47
C ARG A 54 -6.66 -8.76 -2.52
N ILE A 55 -7.58 -7.96 -3.07
CA ILE A 55 -8.66 -7.27 -2.36
C ILE A 55 -9.51 -8.25 -1.55
N ALA A 56 -9.83 -9.43 -2.12
CA ALA A 56 -10.57 -10.46 -1.40
C ALA A 56 -9.85 -10.97 -0.13
N ASP A 57 -8.51 -10.91 -0.09
CA ASP A 57 -7.76 -11.24 1.13
C ASP A 57 -7.81 -10.09 2.15
N HIS A 58 -7.82 -8.82 1.72
CA HIS A 58 -8.09 -7.69 2.62
C HIS A 58 -9.50 -7.79 3.24
N ASP A 59 -10.50 -8.16 2.45
CA ASP A 59 -11.88 -8.41 2.91
C ASP A 59 -11.94 -9.53 3.96
N ARG A 60 -11.29 -10.68 3.68
CA ARG A 60 -11.21 -11.79 4.65
C ARG A 60 -10.45 -11.38 5.89
N ALA A 61 -9.35 -10.64 5.75
CA ALA A 61 -8.54 -10.20 6.89
C ALA A 61 -9.32 -9.28 7.84
N GLU A 62 -10.14 -8.37 7.29
CA GLU A 62 -11.04 -7.52 8.07
C GLU A 62 -12.08 -8.37 8.81
N SER A 63 -12.76 -9.30 8.11
CA SER A 63 -13.76 -10.18 8.73
C SER A 63 -13.19 -11.06 9.85
N VAL A 64 -11.98 -11.60 9.68
CA VAL A 64 -11.27 -12.37 10.71
C VAL A 64 -10.88 -11.49 11.90
N ALA A 65 -10.46 -10.24 11.65
CA ALA A 65 -10.15 -9.31 12.72
C ALA A 65 -11.40 -8.93 13.53
N ASP A 66 -12.53 -8.72 12.87
CA ASP A 66 -13.81 -8.43 13.53
C ASP A 66 -14.26 -9.60 14.43
N GLU A 67 -14.06 -10.84 13.97
CA GLU A 67 -14.28 -12.02 14.80
C GLU A 67 -13.35 -12.02 16.02
N ALA A 68 -12.06 -11.75 15.84
CA ALA A 68 -11.10 -11.67 16.94
C ALA A 68 -11.55 -10.62 17.96
N VAL A 69 -11.89 -9.42 17.50
CA VAL A 69 -12.40 -8.34 18.33
C VAL A 69 -13.67 -8.77 19.08
N GLY A 70 -14.57 -9.52 18.43
CA GLY A 70 -15.78 -10.06 19.03
C GLY A 70 -15.55 -11.02 20.21
N LEU A 71 -14.44 -11.76 20.21
CA LEU A 71 -14.08 -12.66 21.32
C LEU A 71 -13.65 -11.92 22.58
N ALA A 72 -13.05 -10.73 22.44
CA ALA A 72 -12.50 -9.97 23.58
C ALA A 72 -12.65 -8.45 23.39
N PRO A 73 -13.87 -7.91 23.20
CA PRO A 73 -14.10 -6.57 22.64
C PRO A 73 -13.61 -5.40 23.51
N ARG A 74 -13.38 -5.65 24.80
CA ARG A 74 -12.87 -4.66 25.76
C ARG A 74 -11.40 -4.87 26.12
N SER A 75 -10.75 -5.90 25.58
CA SER A 75 -9.34 -6.13 25.86
C SER A 75 -8.48 -5.06 25.17
N PRO A 76 -7.34 -4.65 25.77
CA PRO A 76 -6.46 -3.66 25.16
C PRO A 76 -5.94 -4.11 23.78
N ALA A 77 -5.70 -5.42 23.62
CA ALA A 77 -5.28 -6.01 22.36
C ALA A 77 -6.36 -5.94 21.27
N ALA A 78 -7.63 -6.18 21.60
CA ALA A 78 -8.72 -6.03 20.64
C ALA A 78 -8.94 -4.57 20.22
N ILE A 79 -8.84 -3.62 21.16
CA ILE A 79 -8.94 -2.18 20.84
C ILE A 79 -7.78 -1.77 19.92
N TYR A 80 -6.56 -2.24 20.19
CA TYR A 80 -5.42 -2.02 19.30
C TYR A 80 -5.61 -2.66 17.92
N LEU A 81 -6.13 -3.89 17.84
CA LEU A 81 -6.44 -4.54 16.56
C LEU A 81 -7.44 -3.70 15.75
N ARG A 82 -8.51 -3.18 16.38
CA ARG A 82 -9.43 -2.25 15.72
C ARG A 82 -8.72 -1.01 15.20
N ALA A 83 -7.78 -0.45 15.98
CA ALA A 83 -6.99 0.71 15.55
C ALA A 83 -6.17 0.41 14.29
N ARG A 84 -5.54 -0.79 14.23
CA ARG A 84 -4.77 -1.24 13.08
C ARG A 84 -5.63 -1.46 11.84
N ILE A 85 -6.84 -2.00 11.99
CA ILE A 85 -7.82 -2.12 10.89
C ILE A 85 -8.27 -0.73 10.40
N ALA A 86 -8.57 0.19 11.32
CA ALA A 86 -8.94 1.56 10.96
C ALA A 86 -7.80 2.26 10.20
N GLU A 87 -6.54 2.12 10.64
CA GLU A 87 -5.36 2.66 9.97
C GLU A 87 -5.19 2.07 8.55
N ARG A 88 -5.32 0.74 8.41
CA ARG A 88 -5.23 0.01 7.13
C ARG A 88 -6.16 0.58 6.06
N PHE A 89 -7.40 0.87 6.45
CA PHE A 89 -8.42 1.43 5.57
C PHE A 89 -8.53 2.95 5.67
N HIS A 90 -7.46 3.59 6.16
CA HIS A 90 -7.27 5.04 6.21
C HIS A 90 -8.34 5.82 6.99
N ARG A 91 -9.03 5.17 7.93
CA ARG A 91 -9.93 5.80 8.90
C ARG A 91 -9.11 6.43 10.03
N PHE A 92 -8.28 7.41 9.69
CA PHE A 92 -7.22 7.92 10.59
C PHE A 92 -7.76 8.55 11.87
N SER A 93 -8.87 9.29 11.81
CA SER A 93 -9.47 9.86 13.02
C SER A 93 -9.95 8.78 14.00
N GLU A 94 -10.55 7.70 13.48
CA GLU A 94 -10.95 6.53 14.28
C GLU A 94 -9.72 5.81 14.84
N ALA A 95 -8.73 5.54 13.99
CA ALA A 95 -7.48 4.89 14.38
C ALA A 95 -6.78 5.63 15.52
N LYS A 96 -6.70 6.97 15.44
CA LYS A 96 -6.12 7.80 16.51
C LYS A 96 -6.87 7.61 17.83
N ALA A 97 -8.20 7.70 17.81
CA ALA A 97 -9.01 7.54 19.02
C ALA A 97 -8.85 6.15 19.64
N LEU A 98 -8.80 5.11 18.80
CA LEU A 98 -8.60 3.73 19.25
C LEU A 98 -7.19 3.49 19.80
N LEU A 99 -6.15 4.10 19.23
CA LEU A 99 -4.78 4.05 19.78
C LEU A 99 -4.72 4.72 21.17
N ASP A 100 -5.36 5.88 21.32
CA ASP A 100 -5.45 6.57 22.62
C ASP A 100 -6.19 5.71 23.65
N GLN A 101 -7.28 5.06 23.25
CA GLN A 101 -8.05 4.14 24.09
C GLN A 101 -7.27 2.87 24.46
N ALA A 102 -6.57 2.25 23.50
CA ALA A 102 -5.77 1.06 23.72
C ALA A 102 -4.63 1.34 24.72
N LEU A 103 -3.96 2.49 24.58
CA LEU A 103 -2.94 2.93 25.53
C LEU A 103 -3.51 3.12 26.93
N ALA A 104 -4.64 3.83 27.05
CA ALA A 104 -5.32 4.05 28.34
C ALA A 104 -5.79 2.73 28.98
N SER A 105 -6.07 1.71 28.18
CA SER A 105 -6.45 0.37 28.65
C SER A 105 -5.24 -0.52 28.99
N GLY A 106 -4.00 -0.05 28.80
CA GLY A 106 -2.78 -0.77 29.16
C GLY A 106 -2.13 -1.56 28.02
N HIS A 107 -2.46 -1.29 26.76
CA HIS A 107 -1.72 -1.87 25.63
C HIS A 107 -0.28 -1.32 25.58
N ALA A 108 0.63 -2.09 24.97
CA ALA A 108 2.06 -1.78 24.99
C ALA A 108 2.35 -0.43 24.33
N LYS A 109 3.02 0.47 25.07
CA LYS A 109 3.31 1.84 24.59
C LYS A 109 4.12 1.85 23.29
N LEU A 110 5.08 0.94 23.14
CA LEU A 110 5.90 0.87 21.93
C LEU A 110 5.07 0.59 20.67
N GLU A 111 4.10 -0.33 20.76
CA GLU A 111 3.17 -0.65 19.66
C GLU A 111 2.23 0.53 19.34
N ILE A 112 1.73 1.20 20.38
CA ILE A 112 0.94 2.42 20.21
C ILE A 112 1.74 3.52 19.50
N ASP A 113 2.98 3.72 19.93
CA ASP A 113 3.85 4.75 19.37
C ASP A 113 4.24 4.43 17.92
N ALA A 114 4.40 3.15 17.56
CA ALA A 114 4.58 2.72 16.18
C ALA A 114 3.34 3.04 15.31
N GLY A 115 2.13 2.76 15.83
CA GLY A 115 0.88 3.12 15.15
C GLY A 115 0.70 4.64 15.00
N ARG A 116 1.05 5.42 16.04
CA ARG A 116 1.04 6.89 15.98
C ARG A 116 2.03 7.45 14.98
N ALA A 117 3.24 6.90 14.91
CA ALA A 117 4.24 7.30 13.94
C ALA A 117 3.77 7.08 12.49
N ALA A 118 3.18 5.91 12.22
CA ALA A 118 2.59 5.60 10.92
C ALA A 118 1.43 6.55 10.58
N LEU A 119 0.54 6.83 11.53
CA LEU A 119 -0.57 7.77 11.35
C LEU A 119 -0.08 9.18 11.08
N PHE A 120 0.88 9.70 11.85
CA PHE A 120 1.44 11.03 11.66
C PHE A 120 2.10 11.18 10.29
N GLN A 121 2.89 10.19 9.86
CA GLN A 121 3.46 10.18 8.52
C GLN A 121 2.36 10.16 7.45
N ALA A 122 1.33 9.31 7.60
CA ALA A 122 0.24 9.19 6.65
C ALA A 122 -0.55 10.50 6.45
N VAL A 123 -0.66 11.34 7.49
CA VAL A 123 -1.36 12.64 7.44
C VAL A 123 -0.45 13.84 7.19
N GLY A 124 0.86 13.63 6.96
CA GLY A 124 1.82 14.71 6.66
C GLY A 124 2.45 15.40 7.87
N ARG A 125 2.24 14.87 9.09
CA ARG A 125 2.86 15.32 10.34
C ARG A 125 4.24 14.69 10.52
N TYR A 126 5.17 15.07 9.64
CA TYR A 126 6.46 14.38 9.52
C TYR A 126 7.37 14.58 10.72
N ASP A 127 7.41 15.77 11.32
CA ASP A 127 8.25 16.04 12.49
C ASP A 127 7.83 15.20 13.71
N GLU A 128 6.53 15.07 13.96
CA GLU A 128 6.03 14.20 15.04
C GLU A 128 6.26 12.71 14.74
N ALA A 129 6.14 12.31 13.47
CA ALA A 129 6.48 10.96 13.07
C ALA A 129 7.97 10.66 13.28
N LEU A 130 8.85 11.64 12.98
CA LEU A 130 10.31 11.48 13.04
C LEU A 130 10.75 11.18 14.48
N VAL A 131 10.32 12.00 15.43
CA VAL A 131 10.63 11.81 16.86
C VAL A 131 10.25 10.42 17.35
N LEU A 132 9.06 9.93 16.95
CA LEU A 132 8.61 8.60 17.35
C LEU A 132 9.43 7.50 16.67
N ARG A 133 9.69 7.62 15.36
CA ARG A 133 10.46 6.62 14.60
C ARG A 133 11.90 6.51 15.03
N GLU A 134 12.57 7.63 15.31
CA GLU A 134 13.94 7.67 15.85
C GLU A 134 14.01 6.90 17.17
N ARG A 135 13.14 7.25 18.12
CA ARG A 135 13.10 6.56 19.42
C ARG A 135 12.77 5.06 19.30
N ILE A 136 11.89 4.67 18.38
CA ILE A 136 11.58 3.25 18.16
C ILE A 136 12.80 2.53 17.58
N ALA A 137 13.47 3.12 16.59
CA ALA A 137 14.65 2.55 15.96
C ALA A 137 15.86 2.47 16.92
N GLU A 138 16.01 3.44 17.83
CA GLU A 138 17.03 3.40 18.89
C GLU A 138 16.78 2.28 19.91
N HIS A 139 15.51 2.02 20.23
CA HIS A 139 15.13 1.02 21.23
C HIS A 139 15.16 -0.42 20.68
N ASP A 140 14.66 -0.62 19.47
CA ASP A 140 14.53 -1.92 18.82
C ASP A 140 14.96 -1.81 17.34
N PRO A 141 16.29 -1.80 17.06
CA PRO A 141 16.83 -1.63 15.72
C PRO A 141 16.61 -2.91 14.91
N ARG A 142 15.62 -2.88 14.02
CA ARG A 142 15.25 -3.98 13.14
C ARG A 142 15.04 -3.47 11.72
N ILE A 143 14.97 -4.40 10.76
CA ILE A 143 14.72 -4.06 9.37
C ILE A 143 13.44 -3.22 9.17
N ASP A 144 12.37 -3.50 9.92
CA ASP A 144 11.11 -2.78 9.84
C ASP A 144 11.15 -1.39 10.48
N THR A 145 11.80 -1.25 11.64
CA THR A 145 11.89 0.02 12.37
C THR A 145 12.84 0.99 11.68
N LEU A 146 14.04 0.54 11.31
CA LEU A 146 15.03 1.34 10.57
C LEU A 146 14.55 1.66 9.16
N GLY A 147 13.93 0.70 8.47
CA GLY A 147 13.36 0.90 7.14
C GLY A 147 12.22 1.91 7.10
N SER A 148 11.38 1.92 8.14
CA SER A 148 10.31 2.91 8.24
C SER A 148 10.84 4.31 8.56
N LEU A 149 11.90 4.42 9.37
CA LEU A 149 12.61 5.67 9.60
C LEU A 149 13.26 6.19 8.31
N ALA A 150 13.93 5.32 7.56
CA ALA A 150 14.51 5.65 6.26
C ALA A 150 13.47 6.17 5.26
N THR A 151 12.31 5.50 5.16
CA THR A 151 11.18 5.93 4.32
C THR A 151 10.71 7.34 4.69
N LEU A 152 10.57 7.65 5.98
CA LEU A 152 10.16 8.99 6.43
C LEU A 152 11.21 10.05 6.12
N LEU A 153 12.49 9.77 6.42
CA LEU A 153 13.60 10.67 6.10
C LEU A 153 13.67 10.93 4.60
N GLU A 154 13.39 9.91 3.80
CA GLU A 154 13.29 10.07 2.36
C GLU A 154 12.13 11.00 1.99
N GLU A 155 10.91 10.81 2.51
CA GLU A 155 9.78 11.73 2.26
C GLU A 155 10.03 13.18 2.73
N MET A 156 10.91 13.37 3.70
CA MET A 156 11.40 14.68 4.18
C MET A 156 12.59 15.23 3.37
N ASP A 157 12.94 14.59 2.25
CA ASP A 157 14.07 14.94 1.39
C ASP A 157 15.42 14.96 2.13
N GLN A 158 15.61 14.05 3.09
CA GLN A 158 16.86 13.78 3.82
C GLN A 158 17.58 12.54 3.30
N TRP A 159 17.81 12.51 1.98
CA TRP A 159 18.39 11.43 1.16
C TRP A 159 19.60 10.73 1.78
N GLY A 160 20.62 11.49 2.20
CA GLY A 160 21.84 10.91 2.76
C GLY A 160 21.61 10.19 4.10
N ALA A 161 20.65 10.66 4.91
CA ALA A 161 20.24 9.98 6.12
C ALA A 161 19.41 8.73 5.79
N ALA A 162 18.45 8.85 4.87
CA ALA A 162 17.62 7.74 4.42
C ALA A 162 18.46 6.56 3.90
N GLU A 163 19.45 6.81 3.03
CA GLU A 163 20.32 5.75 2.50
C GLU A 163 21.15 5.04 3.57
N ARG A 164 21.63 5.77 4.58
CA ARG A 164 22.33 5.17 5.73
C ARG A 164 21.40 4.25 6.52
N TYR A 165 20.16 4.68 6.78
CA TYR A 165 19.20 3.85 7.51
C TYR A 165 18.68 2.67 6.70
N TYR A 166 18.54 2.77 5.38
CA TYR A 166 18.25 1.61 4.55
C TYR A 166 19.38 0.58 4.56
N ALA A 167 20.64 1.01 4.51
CA ALA A 167 21.78 0.10 4.63
C ALA A 167 21.79 -0.57 6.02
N ALA A 168 21.65 0.24 7.08
CA ALA A 168 21.59 -0.28 8.45
C ALA A 168 20.43 -1.28 8.64
N ALA A 169 19.27 -1.04 8.04
CA ALA A 169 18.11 -1.93 8.09
C ALA A 169 18.42 -3.33 7.53
N LEU A 170 19.20 -3.40 6.45
CA LEU A 170 19.62 -4.69 5.88
C LEU A 170 20.77 -5.35 6.65
N ASP A 171 21.68 -4.54 7.21
CA ASP A 171 22.80 -5.05 8.00
C ASP A 171 22.29 -5.74 9.27
N VAL A 172 21.32 -5.15 9.96
CA VAL A 172 20.72 -5.75 11.17
C VAL A 172 19.80 -6.92 10.88
N ASP A 173 19.48 -7.21 9.61
CA ASP A 173 18.28 -7.97 9.27
C ASP A 173 18.18 -9.39 9.85
N ASP A 174 19.20 -10.15 10.25
CA ASP A 174 19.19 -11.55 10.79
C ASP A 174 18.18 -12.66 10.33
N GLY A 175 17.04 -12.35 9.71
CA GLY A 175 16.00 -13.24 9.28
C GLY A 175 16.29 -13.93 7.94
N VAL A 176 15.61 -15.05 7.73
CA VAL A 176 15.73 -15.88 6.52
C VAL A 176 14.61 -15.66 5.51
N SER A 177 13.59 -14.87 5.86
CA SER A 177 12.48 -14.58 4.94
C SER A 177 12.85 -13.42 4.02
N PRO A 178 12.61 -13.50 2.71
CA PRO A 178 12.88 -12.41 1.77
C PRO A 178 11.81 -11.30 1.81
N LEU A 179 10.73 -11.48 2.58
CA LEU A 179 9.60 -10.54 2.57
C LEU A 179 9.95 -9.17 3.18
N PRO A 180 10.66 -9.07 4.33
CA PRO A 180 11.01 -7.77 4.90
C PRO A 180 11.92 -6.94 4.00
N CYS A 181 13.00 -7.54 3.46
CA CYS A 181 13.87 -6.83 2.51
C CYS A 181 13.16 -6.53 1.19
N GLY A 182 12.26 -7.42 0.73
CA GLY A 182 11.38 -7.16 -0.40
C GLY A 182 10.48 -5.94 -0.18
N GLN A 183 9.89 -5.80 1.02
CA GLN A 183 9.10 -4.62 1.37
C GLN A 183 9.93 -3.33 1.33
N LEU A 184 11.20 -3.36 1.78
CA LEU A 184 12.08 -2.19 1.65
C LEU A 184 12.33 -1.80 0.19
N LEU A 185 12.64 -2.78 -0.67
CA LEU A 185 12.83 -2.54 -2.10
C LEU A 185 11.56 -1.97 -2.73
N PHE A 186 10.38 -2.49 -2.37
CA PHE A 186 9.10 -2.00 -2.84
C PHE A 186 8.88 -0.52 -2.45
N GLN A 187 9.06 -0.17 -1.18
CA GLN A 187 8.88 1.21 -0.72
C GLN A 187 9.84 2.18 -1.42
N ARG A 188 11.10 1.79 -1.57
CA ARG A 188 12.12 2.58 -2.29
C ARG A 188 11.78 2.76 -3.77
N GLY A 189 11.31 1.70 -4.43
CA GLY A 189 10.84 1.76 -5.82
C GLY A 189 9.66 2.73 -5.98
N VAL A 190 8.68 2.66 -5.07
CA VAL A 190 7.53 3.57 -5.06
C VAL A 190 7.94 5.02 -4.83
N LEU A 191 8.84 5.30 -3.89
CA LEU A 191 9.33 6.66 -3.64
C LEU A 191 10.13 7.22 -4.82
N ALA A 192 11.00 6.42 -5.43
CA ALA A 192 11.73 6.79 -6.64
C ALA A 192 10.77 7.09 -7.81
N LEU A 193 9.75 6.24 -8.03
CA LEU A 193 8.73 6.45 -9.06
C LEU A 193 7.97 7.76 -8.83
N ARG A 194 7.54 8.03 -7.59
CA ARG A 194 6.82 9.26 -7.23
C ARG A 194 7.63 10.54 -7.46
N ARG A 195 8.97 10.44 -7.45
CA ARG A 195 9.89 11.54 -7.79
C ARG A 195 10.19 11.65 -9.29
N GLY A 196 9.74 10.70 -10.10
CA GLY A 196 10.06 10.62 -11.53
C GLY A 196 11.44 10.02 -11.81
N GLU A 197 12.09 9.39 -10.82
CA GLU A 197 13.39 8.75 -10.96
C GLU A 197 13.22 7.34 -11.55
N LEU A 198 12.76 7.27 -12.80
CA LEU A 198 12.32 6.02 -13.44
C LEU A 198 13.42 4.93 -13.46
N ASP A 199 14.68 5.32 -13.64
CA ASP A 199 15.83 4.39 -13.62
C ASP A 199 16.06 3.77 -12.26
N ARG A 200 15.97 4.57 -11.19
CA ARG A 200 16.09 4.06 -9.82
C ARG A 200 14.88 3.20 -9.45
N ALA A 201 13.68 3.62 -9.84
CA ALA A 201 12.45 2.87 -9.60
C ALA A 201 12.52 1.47 -10.24
N ASP A 202 12.85 1.39 -11.54
CA ASP A 202 12.99 0.12 -12.25
C ASP A 202 14.08 -0.77 -11.64
N ALA A 203 15.21 -0.19 -11.22
CA ALA A 203 16.27 -0.95 -10.55
C ALA A 203 15.79 -1.58 -9.23
N PHE A 204 15.05 -0.84 -8.40
CA PHE A 204 14.48 -1.39 -7.16
C PHE A 204 13.42 -2.46 -7.44
N PHE A 205 12.53 -2.24 -8.42
CA PHE A 205 11.51 -3.23 -8.75
C PHE A 205 12.08 -4.49 -9.41
N ALA A 206 13.13 -4.37 -10.23
CA ALA A 206 13.83 -5.51 -10.80
C ALA A 206 14.54 -6.34 -9.72
N GLU A 207 15.17 -5.69 -8.75
CA GLU A 207 15.76 -6.39 -7.60
C GLU A 207 14.68 -7.03 -6.72
N LEU A 208 13.56 -6.35 -6.50
CA LEU A 208 12.40 -6.90 -5.80
C LEU A 208 11.86 -8.15 -6.49
N GLU A 209 11.67 -8.11 -7.81
CA GLU A 209 11.20 -9.26 -8.59
C GLU A 209 12.17 -10.44 -8.48
N ALA A 210 13.47 -10.17 -8.39
CA ALA A 210 14.45 -11.24 -8.25
C ALA A 210 14.47 -11.88 -6.85
N VAL A 211 14.13 -11.12 -5.81
CA VAL A 211 14.07 -11.59 -4.40
C VAL A 211 12.70 -12.21 -4.08
N VAL A 212 11.62 -11.59 -4.55
CA VAL A 212 10.23 -12.01 -4.36
C VAL A 212 9.49 -11.99 -5.71
N PRO A 213 9.66 -13.01 -6.56
CA PRO A 213 9.08 -13.02 -7.93
C PRO A 213 7.56 -12.94 -8.01
N ALA A 214 6.87 -13.26 -6.92
CA ALA A 214 5.42 -13.22 -6.83
C ALA A 214 4.88 -11.86 -6.36
N HIS A 215 5.73 -10.85 -6.13
CA HIS A 215 5.29 -9.55 -5.63
C HIS A 215 4.56 -8.76 -6.72
N VAL A 216 3.23 -8.83 -6.69
CA VAL A 216 2.33 -8.28 -7.72
C VAL A 216 2.41 -6.76 -7.80
N PRO A 217 2.30 -5.97 -6.71
CA PRO A 217 2.38 -4.51 -6.82
C PRO A 217 3.72 -4.00 -7.37
N GLY A 218 4.84 -4.63 -7.01
CA GLY A 218 6.17 -4.30 -7.53
C GLY A 218 6.25 -4.49 -9.04
N ARG A 219 5.70 -5.60 -9.56
CA ARG A 219 5.60 -5.85 -11.00
C ARG A 219 4.65 -4.87 -11.69
N GLY A 220 3.54 -4.50 -11.05
CA GLY A 220 2.61 -3.49 -11.54
C GLY A 220 3.26 -2.10 -11.68
N HIS A 221 3.94 -1.62 -10.64
CA HIS A 221 4.66 -0.34 -10.72
C HIS A 221 5.83 -0.38 -11.71
N ARG A 222 6.46 -1.55 -11.91
CA ARG A 222 7.45 -1.71 -12.99
C ARG A 222 6.81 -1.57 -14.37
N ALA A 223 5.58 -2.04 -14.55
CA ALA A 223 4.80 -1.80 -15.78
C ALA A 223 4.48 -0.30 -15.96
N GLU A 224 4.12 0.41 -14.89
CA GLU A 224 3.93 1.87 -14.93
C GLU A 224 5.21 2.61 -15.33
N VAL A 225 6.38 2.19 -14.81
CA VAL A 225 7.67 2.74 -15.22
C VAL A 225 7.93 2.52 -16.71
N ALA A 226 7.69 1.31 -17.21
CA ALA A 226 7.83 0.99 -18.63
C ALA A 226 6.87 1.82 -19.51
N LEU A 227 5.62 1.98 -19.06
CA LEU A 227 4.62 2.82 -19.74
C LEU A 227 5.06 4.30 -19.77
N ALA A 228 5.57 4.83 -18.66
CA ALA A 228 6.09 6.20 -18.58
C ALA A 228 7.29 6.45 -19.51
N ARG A 229 8.05 5.39 -19.84
CA ARG A 229 9.14 5.42 -20.84
C ARG A 229 8.67 5.17 -22.28
N GLY A 230 7.38 4.94 -22.51
CA GLY A 230 6.83 4.57 -23.81
C GLY A 230 7.18 3.15 -24.26
N GLN A 231 7.67 2.29 -23.37
CA GLN A 231 8.03 0.90 -23.65
C GLN A 231 6.79 0.00 -23.57
N LEU A 232 5.85 0.19 -24.51
CA LEU A 232 4.52 -0.44 -24.45
C LEU A 232 4.55 -1.96 -24.44
N ASP A 233 5.45 -2.59 -25.21
CA ASP A 233 5.59 -4.06 -25.23
C ASP A 233 6.05 -4.60 -23.88
N VAL A 234 6.96 -3.89 -23.20
CA VAL A 234 7.46 -4.28 -21.88
C VAL A 234 6.38 -4.07 -20.82
N ALA A 235 5.70 -2.91 -20.86
CA ALA A 235 4.62 -2.60 -19.93
C ALA A 235 3.49 -3.64 -20.00
N GLU A 236 3.09 -4.03 -21.22
CA GLU A 236 2.06 -5.04 -21.46
C GLU A 236 2.48 -6.41 -20.93
N ALA A 237 3.69 -6.88 -21.24
CA ALA A 237 4.21 -8.16 -20.75
C ALA A 237 4.34 -8.23 -19.21
N LEU A 238 4.55 -7.08 -18.57
CA LEU A 238 4.60 -6.99 -17.11
C LEU A 238 3.20 -7.06 -16.48
N VAL A 239 2.20 -6.36 -17.04
CA VAL A 239 0.86 -6.25 -16.43
C VAL A 239 -0.09 -7.38 -16.83
N GLU A 240 0.02 -7.96 -18.02
CA GLU A 240 -0.93 -8.95 -18.55
C GLU A 240 -1.10 -10.16 -17.60
N PRO A 241 -0.03 -10.76 -17.04
CA PRO A 241 -0.20 -11.86 -16.09
C PRO A 241 -0.92 -11.46 -14.80
N LEU A 242 -0.89 -10.18 -14.42
CA LEU A 242 -1.51 -9.68 -13.19
C LEU A 242 -3.04 -9.66 -13.30
N LEU A 243 -3.58 -9.60 -14.52
CA LEU A 243 -5.03 -9.54 -14.75
C LEU A 243 -5.76 -10.82 -14.28
N GLU A 244 -5.07 -11.95 -14.29
CA GLU A 244 -5.58 -13.24 -13.82
C GLU A 244 -5.25 -13.48 -12.33
N ILE A 245 -4.10 -12.99 -11.86
CA ILE A 245 -3.60 -13.26 -10.50
C ILE A 245 -4.27 -12.33 -9.46
N SER A 246 -4.65 -11.12 -9.87
CA SER A 246 -5.12 -10.05 -8.99
C SER A 246 -6.55 -9.60 -9.30
N ASP A 247 -7.30 -9.33 -8.24
CA ASP A 247 -8.62 -8.69 -8.31
C ASP A 247 -8.56 -7.17 -8.10
N ASP A 248 -7.39 -6.60 -7.79
CA ASP A 248 -7.18 -5.16 -7.74
C ASP A 248 -7.45 -4.49 -9.12
N PRO A 249 -8.34 -3.48 -9.20
CA PRO A 249 -8.63 -2.77 -10.44
C PRO A 249 -7.45 -1.94 -10.98
N GLU A 250 -6.43 -1.63 -10.18
CA GLU A 250 -5.27 -0.84 -10.60
C GLU A 250 -4.55 -1.48 -11.80
N TYR A 251 -4.36 -2.80 -11.83
CA TYR A 251 -3.67 -3.46 -12.94
C TYR A 251 -4.52 -3.48 -14.22
N ARG A 252 -5.84 -3.61 -14.09
CA ARG A 252 -6.75 -3.46 -15.23
C ARG A 252 -6.77 -2.01 -15.74
N ALA A 253 -6.63 -1.02 -14.85
CA ALA A 253 -6.48 0.38 -15.22
C ALA A 253 -5.20 0.64 -16.02
N VAL A 254 -4.05 0.15 -15.52
CA VAL A 254 -2.75 0.25 -16.23
C VAL A 254 -2.81 -0.45 -17.59
N TYR A 255 -3.42 -1.63 -17.68
CA TYR A 255 -3.61 -2.32 -18.96
C TYR A 255 -4.49 -1.51 -19.93
N ALA A 256 -5.57 -0.90 -19.44
CA ALA A 256 -6.41 -0.02 -20.26
C ALA A 256 -5.65 1.22 -20.77
N GLU A 257 -4.73 1.78 -19.97
CA GLU A 257 -3.84 2.86 -20.40
C GLU A 257 -2.88 2.42 -21.50
N ILE A 258 -2.29 1.23 -21.39
CA ILE A 258 -1.42 0.64 -22.43
C ILE A 258 -2.20 0.43 -23.74
N LEU A 259 -3.40 -0.15 -23.68
CA LEU A 259 -4.24 -0.35 -24.86
C LEU A 259 -4.62 0.98 -25.50
N ALA A 260 -4.93 2.01 -24.70
CA ALA A 260 -5.22 3.33 -25.21
C ALA A 260 -4.01 3.97 -25.90
N ALA A 261 -2.80 3.82 -25.35
CA ALA A 261 -1.55 4.28 -25.98
C ALA A 261 -1.28 3.57 -27.33
N ARG A 262 -1.76 2.33 -27.50
CA ARG A 262 -1.72 1.59 -28.78
C ARG A 262 -2.89 1.91 -29.73
N GLY A 263 -3.80 2.81 -29.38
CA GLY A 263 -5.00 3.10 -30.18
C GLY A 263 -6.07 2.00 -30.16
N ARG A 264 -6.01 1.07 -29.20
CA ARG A 264 -6.94 -0.07 -29.01
C ARG A 264 -7.93 0.14 -27.86
N ARG A 265 -8.21 1.40 -27.51
CA ARG A 265 -9.09 1.77 -26.40
C ARG A 265 -10.50 1.19 -26.59
N THR A 266 -11.06 0.55 -25.55
CA THR A 266 -12.48 0.14 -25.52
C THR A 266 -13.22 0.76 -24.35
N ALA A 267 -14.44 1.26 -24.59
CA ALA A 267 -15.27 1.86 -23.54
C ALA A 267 -15.65 0.82 -22.48
N THR A 268 -15.99 -0.40 -22.91
CA THR A 268 -16.39 -1.51 -22.03
C THR A 268 -15.32 -1.85 -20.99
N GLN A 269 -14.03 -1.91 -21.37
CA GLN A 269 -12.97 -2.19 -20.40
C GLN A 269 -12.84 -1.08 -19.35
N ILE A 270 -12.97 0.19 -19.76
CA ILE A 270 -12.86 1.33 -18.85
C ILE A 270 -14.04 1.36 -17.87
N ASP A 271 -15.25 1.06 -18.34
CA ASP A 271 -16.43 1.02 -17.47
C ASP A 271 -16.33 -0.11 -16.43
N LEU A 272 -15.80 -1.28 -16.79
CA LEU A 272 -15.54 -2.37 -15.84
C LEU A 272 -14.53 -1.99 -14.74
N VAL A 273 -13.48 -1.23 -15.09
CA VAL A 273 -12.53 -0.70 -14.11
C VAL A 273 -13.20 0.34 -13.21
N ALA A 274 -14.00 1.23 -13.79
CA ALA A 274 -14.75 2.24 -13.05
C ALA A 274 -15.72 1.61 -12.03
N GLU A 275 -16.49 0.59 -12.44
CA GLU A 275 -17.39 -0.17 -11.55
C GLU A 275 -16.62 -0.84 -10.41
N SER A 276 -15.43 -1.35 -10.69
CA SER A 276 -14.58 -1.97 -9.67
C SER A 276 -14.08 -0.94 -8.65
N TYR A 277 -13.63 0.24 -9.09
CA TYR A 277 -13.30 1.33 -8.17
C TYR A 277 -14.51 1.83 -7.38
N GLU A 278 -15.69 1.97 -7.99
CA GLU A 278 -16.89 2.41 -7.25
C GLU A 278 -17.32 1.39 -6.19
N ARG A 279 -17.15 0.07 -6.43
CA ARG A 279 -17.36 -0.95 -5.39
C ARG A 279 -16.38 -0.81 -4.23
N LEU A 280 -15.10 -0.56 -4.51
CA LEU A 280 -14.09 -0.33 -3.47
C LEU A 280 -14.38 0.96 -2.68
N LEU A 281 -14.76 2.03 -3.36
CA LEU A 281 -15.11 3.30 -2.73
C LEU A 281 -16.37 3.22 -1.87
N ALA A 282 -17.33 2.36 -2.24
CA ALA A 282 -18.53 2.12 -1.44
C ALA A 282 -18.20 1.43 -0.10
N ARG A 283 -17.14 0.62 -0.06
CA ARG A 283 -16.71 -0.11 1.15
C ARG A 283 -15.67 0.65 1.96
N TRP A 284 -14.65 1.19 1.30
CA TRP A 284 -13.49 1.83 1.92
C TRP A 284 -13.11 3.13 1.19
N PRO A 285 -13.94 4.19 1.28
CA PRO A 285 -13.76 5.40 0.48
C PRO A 285 -12.39 6.07 0.71
N GLU A 286 -11.94 6.18 1.96
CA GLU A 286 -10.65 6.77 2.32
C GLU A 286 -9.44 5.97 1.83
N ALA A 287 -9.60 4.65 1.71
CA ALA A 287 -8.53 3.75 1.28
C ALA A 287 -8.21 3.91 -0.22
N TYR A 288 -9.25 4.07 -1.05
CA TYR A 288 -9.12 4.01 -2.50
C TYR A 288 -9.30 5.36 -3.21
N ALA A 289 -9.62 6.45 -2.48
CA ALA A 289 -9.82 7.77 -3.07
C ALA A 289 -8.63 8.27 -3.91
N ASP A 290 -7.38 8.01 -3.51
CA ASP A 290 -6.18 8.45 -4.26
C ASP A 290 -6.08 7.75 -5.63
N HIS A 291 -6.10 6.41 -5.63
CA HIS A 291 -5.99 5.61 -6.85
C HIS A 291 -7.19 5.82 -7.77
N ALA A 292 -8.40 5.82 -7.22
CA ALA A 292 -9.62 6.08 -7.99
C ALA A 292 -9.63 7.49 -8.58
N ALA A 293 -9.18 8.51 -7.84
CA ALA A 293 -9.05 9.86 -8.39
C ALA A 293 -8.10 9.89 -9.60
N THR A 294 -6.94 9.23 -9.49
CA THR A 294 -5.96 9.14 -10.59
C THR A 294 -6.57 8.47 -11.82
N PHE A 295 -7.31 7.38 -11.64
CA PHE A 295 -8.04 6.71 -12.72
C PHE A 295 -9.10 7.62 -13.37
N PHE A 296 -9.97 8.25 -12.57
CA PHE A 296 -11.09 9.04 -13.10
C PHE A 296 -10.66 10.33 -13.79
N ILE A 297 -9.57 10.98 -13.35
CA ILE A 297 -9.01 12.14 -14.09
C ILE A 297 -8.22 11.72 -15.33
N GLY A 298 -7.76 10.47 -15.38
CA GLY A 298 -6.99 9.89 -16.48
C GLY A 298 -7.88 9.09 -17.42
N ILE A 299 -7.56 7.80 -17.58
CA ILE A 299 -8.21 6.93 -18.56
C ILE A 299 -9.72 6.78 -18.35
N GLY A 300 -10.19 6.89 -17.10
CA GLY A 300 -11.60 6.86 -16.73
C GLY A 300 -12.42 8.04 -17.28
N ASN A 301 -11.77 9.15 -17.64
CA ASN A 301 -12.37 10.33 -18.28
C ASN A 301 -13.65 10.86 -17.58
N ARG A 302 -13.65 10.87 -16.24
CA ARG A 302 -14.69 11.46 -15.39
C ARG A 302 -14.05 12.47 -14.43
N PRO A 303 -13.50 13.59 -14.93
CA PRO A 303 -12.64 14.47 -14.14
C PRO A 303 -13.33 15.15 -12.95
N LYS A 304 -14.66 15.39 -13.02
CA LYS A 304 -15.43 15.89 -11.87
C LYS A 304 -15.43 14.91 -10.70
N ARG A 305 -15.71 13.62 -10.99
CA ARG A 305 -15.63 12.53 -10.02
C ARG A 305 -14.21 12.39 -9.45
N GLY A 306 -13.21 12.48 -10.32
CA GLY A 306 -11.81 12.46 -9.91
C GLY A 306 -11.43 13.62 -8.98
N LEU A 307 -11.96 14.83 -9.20
CA LEU A 307 -11.75 15.98 -8.32
C LEU A 307 -12.41 15.80 -6.95
N GLU A 308 -13.63 15.27 -6.88
CA GLU A 308 -14.30 14.95 -5.61
C GLU A 308 -13.44 14.01 -4.75
N LEU A 309 -12.94 12.93 -5.35
CA LEU A 309 -12.11 11.94 -4.68
C LEU A 309 -10.75 12.49 -4.27
N ALA A 310 -10.11 13.29 -5.14
CA ALA A 310 -8.86 13.96 -4.80
C ALA A 310 -9.03 14.94 -3.63
N LEU A 311 -10.18 15.62 -3.54
CA LEU A 311 -10.50 16.50 -2.41
C LEU A 311 -10.72 15.72 -1.11
N ILE A 312 -11.38 14.55 -1.17
CA ILE A 312 -11.50 13.64 -0.01
C ILE A 312 -10.12 13.23 0.49
N ASN A 313 -9.25 12.75 -0.41
CA ASN A 313 -7.88 12.35 -0.06
C ASN A 313 -7.08 13.52 0.54
N PHE A 314 -7.16 14.71 -0.06
CA PHE A 314 -6.48 15.91 0.45
C PHE A 314 -6.96 16.35 1.84
N LYS A 315 -8.27 16.29 2.11
CA LYS A 315 -8.82 16.60 3.45
C LYS A 315 -8.41 15.56 4.48
N LEU A 316 -8.30 14.29 4.07
CA LEU A 316 -7.90 13.19 4.93
C LEU A 316 -6.42 13.24 5.30
N ARG A 317 -5.56 13.59 4.34
CA ARG A 317 -4.11 13.73 4.53
C ARG A 317 -3.59 14.93 3.76
N ASP A 318 -2.94 15.85 4.45
CA ASP A 318 -2.33 17.02 3.82
C ASP A 318 -0.83 16.77 3.55
N THR A 319 -0.57 15.98 2.51
CA THR A 319 0.79 15.59 2.10
C THR A 319 1.16 16.29 0.79
N PRO A 320 2.46 16.41 0.46
CA PRO A 320 2.87 16.90 -0.86
C PRO A 320 2.21 16.12 -2.01
N ARG A 321 2.00 14.81 -1.86
CA ARG A 321 1.33 13.95 -2.85
C ARG A 321 -0.15 14.31 -3.01
N SER A 322 -0.91 14.36 -1.92
CA SER A 322 -2.35 14.65 -1.99
C SER A 322 -2.63 16.06 -2.52
N ARG A 323 -1.79 17.06 -2.17
CA ARG A 323 -1.81 18.40 -2.77
C ARG A 323 -1.62 18.37 -4.29
N ARG A 324 -0.61 17.64 -4.77
CA ARG A 324 -0.31 17.51 -6.22
C ARG A 324 -1.46 16.84 -6.96
N LEU A 325 -2.02 15.76 -6.41
CA LEU A 325 -3.17 15.05 -7.00
C LEU A 325 -4.40 15.96 -7.07
N HIS A 326 -4.74 16.65 -5.98
CA HIS A 326 -5.86 17.59 -5.94
C HIS A 326 -5.69 18.73 -6.97
N ALA A 327 -4.49 19.31 -7.07
CA ALA A 327 -4.20 20.35 -8.06
C ALA A 327 -4.30 19.83 -9.51
N ARG A 328 -3.84 18.59 -9.78
CA ARG A 328 -3.98 17.94 -11.09
C ARG A 328 -5.46 17.69 -11.42
N ALA A 329 -6.23 17.17 -10.48
CA ALA A 329 -7.64 16.90 -10.66
C ALA A 329 -8.46 18.17 -10.92
N ARG A 330 -8.13 19.27 -10.22
CA ARG A 330 -8.79 20.56 -10.43
C ARG A 330 -8.59 21.08 -11.86
N ARG A 331 -7.36 21.04 -12.36
CA ARG A 331 -7.06 21.42 -13.76
C ARG A 331 -7.80 20.55 -14.77
N ALA A 332 -7.87 19.25 -14.53
CA ALA A 332 -8.60 18.34 -15.42
C ALA A 332 -10.11 18.63 -15.45
N ALA A 333 -10.71 18.96 -14.30
CA ALA A 333 -12.11 19.34 -14.21
C ALA A 333 -12.40 20.68 -14.91
N GLU A 334 -11.56 21.70 -14.68
CA GLU A 334 -11.67 23.02 -15.33
C GLU A 334 -11.59 22.89 -16.87
N GLN A 335 -10.63 22.12 -17.38
CA GLN A 335 -10.49 21.87 -18.81
C GLN A 335 -11.75 21.21 -19.41
N ALA A 336 -12.31 20.21 -18.74
CA ALA A 336 -13.51 19.53 -19.21
C ALA A 336 -14.73 20.45 -19.26
N GLU A 337 -14.83 21.45 -18.39
CA GLU A 337 -15.90 22.46 -18.43
C GLU A 337 -15.73 23.45 -19.58
N CYS A 338 -14.50 23.84 -19.91
CA CYS A 338 -14.23 24.70 -21.06
C CYS A 338 -14.61 24.05 -22.41
N PHE A 339 -14.47 22.72 -22.55
CA PHE A 339 -14.86 22.00 -23.77
C PHE A 339 -16.39 21.84 -23.93
N VAL A 340 -17.19 22.16 -22.91
CA VAL A 340 -18.66 22.06 -22.92
C VAL A 340 -19.33 23.44 -23.11
N GLY A 341 -18.55 24.54 -23.24
CA GLY A 341 -19.02 25.89 -23.60
C GLY A 341 -19.46 26.02 -25.08
N PRO A 342 -20.35 26.97 -25.41
CA PRO A 342 -21.57 26.72 -26.16
C PRO A 342 -21.35 26.35 -27.63
N ARG A 343 -22.00 25.26 -28.06
CA ARG A 343 -22.37 25.09 -29.48
C ARG A 343 -23.35 26.21 -29.82
N GLN A 344 -22.89 27.21 -30.58
CA GLN A 344 -23.76 28.19 -31.24
C GLN A 344 -24.56 27.54 -32.36
#